data_AF-A0A954E9F3-F1
#
_entry.id   AF-A0A954E9F3-F1
#
_cell.length_a   1.000
_cell.length_b   1.000
_cell.length_c   1.000
_cell.angle_alpha   90.00
_cell.angle_beta   90.00
_cell.angle_gamma   90.00
#
_symmetry.space_group_name_H-M   'P 1'
#
loop_
_entity.id
_entity.type
_entity.pdbx_description
1 polymer ?
#
loop_
_entity_poly.entity_id
_entity_poly.type
_entity_poly.pdbx_seq_one_letter_code
_entity_poly.pdbx_strand_id
1 'polypeptide(L)'
;MATQLYRYTTTGDRELTTTSHQSITDAVSDAVSYYRYRGASLSSIDSYAGVRCSGLNAEKRNEALSHLHNSGVAEKRGTLWFLQPESFKVARGSAYSPDFQDMDFAIAFAVLGSGDDCDLRKLIGTFDFVVRTLPSFDELYGGINRLVAARLVKTKRHYFHATELASHLFLTAKQTAKNSMYDQLHAFTRLVLCPCCGAKLKRVTWRVQITEEKFSNALHDYRASWK
;
A
#
# COMPACT_ATOMS: atom_id res chain seq x y z
N MET A 1 -0.64 24.62 1.58
CA MET A 1 -0.80 24.68 3.05
C MET A 1 -1.80 25.80 3.30
N ALA A 2 -3.05 25.49 3.65
CA ALA A 2 -3.93 26.52 4.20
C ALA A 2 -3.67 26.53 5.71
N THR A 3 -2.78 27.43 6.11
CA THR A 3 -2.50 27.75 7.51
C THR A 3 -3.80 28.21 8.16
N GLN A 4 -4.23 27.55 9.24
CA GLN A 4 -5.30 28.07 10.09
C GLN A 4 -4.76 29.31 10.81
N LEU A 5 -5.13 30.49 10.32
CA LEU A 5 -4.85 31.76 11.00
C LEU A 5 -6.13 32.19 11.71
N TYR A 6 -6.20 31.93 13.00
CA TYR A 6 -7.19 32.55 13.87
C TYR A 6 -6.78 34.03 14.06
N ARG A 7 -7.48 34.96 13.42
CA ARG A 7 -7.44 36.37 13.82
C ARG A 7 -8.52 36.58 14.87
N TYR A 8 -8.12 36.85 16.10
CA TYR A 8 -8.99 37.40 17.12
C TYR A 8 -9.26 38.87 16.77
N THR A 9 -10.45 39.18 16.28
CA THR A 9 -10.97 40.55 16.29
C THR A 9 -11.64 40.80 17.65
N THR A 10 -11.40 41.98 18.20
CA THR A 10 -11.75 42.41 19.56
C THR A 10 -13.25 42.57 19.83
N THR A 11 -14.12 42.07 18.94
CA THR A 11 -15.57 42.22 19.01
C THR A 11 -16.24 40.93 18.54
N GLY A 12 -16.29 39.94 19.44
CA GLY A 12 -17.40 38.98 19.68
C GLY A 12 -18.11 38.20 18.56
N ASP A 13 -17.94 38.51 17.28
CA ASP A 13 -18.70 37.92 16.20
C ASP A 13 -17.86 36.88 15.46
N ARG A 14 -18.28 35.60 15.59
CA ARG A 14 -17.77 34.51 14.76
C ARG A 14 -18.32 34.67 13.35
N GLU A 15 -17.57 35.33 12.47
CA GLU A 15 -17.79 35.18 11.03
C GLU A 15 -17.35 33.77 10.59
N LEU A 16 -18.35 32.92 10.33
CA LEU A 16 -18.19 31.68 9.58
C LEU A 16 -17.73 32.04 8.16
N THR A 17 -16.46 31.84 7.89
CA THR A 17 -15.90 31.95 6.54
C THR A 17 -16.46 30.81 5.70
N THR A 18 -17.11 31.18 4.60
CA THR A 18 -17.69 30.31 3.58
C THR A 18 -16.70 29.24 3.14
N THR A 19 -16.96 27.98 3.51
CA THR A 19 -16.33 26.80 2.90
C THR A 19 -16.65 26.85 1.41
N SER A 20 -15.65 27.13 0.56
CA SER A 20 -15.79 26.87 -0.87
C SER A 20 -16.07 25.38 -1.03
N HIS A 21 -17.31 25.02 -1.40
CA HIS A 21 -17.65 23.63 -1.62
C HIS A 21 -16.85 23.11 -2.81
N GLN A 22 -15.86 22.27 -2.52
CA GLN A 22 -15.08 21.56 -3.51
C GLN A 22 -16.04 20.67 -4.33
N SER A 23 -15.82 20.57 -5.64
CA SER A 23 -16.61 19.63 -6.45
C SER A 23 -16.38 18.19 -5.96
N ILE A 24 -17.36 17.31 -6.14
CA ILE A 24 -17.22 15.90 -5.70
C ILE A 24 -16.02 15.25 -6.39
N THR A 25 -15.82 15.49 -7.68
CA THR A 25 -14.68 14.97 -8.44
C THR A 25 -13.35 15.44 -7.88
N ASP A 26 -13.23 16.73 -7.54
CA ASP A 26 -12.01 17.26 -6.94
C ASP A 26 -11.78 16.67 -5.54
N ALA A 27 -12.82 16.53 -4.72
CA ALA A 27 -12.71 15.96 -3.38
C ALA A 27 -12.29 14.47 -3.41
N VAL A 28 -12.82 13.70 -4.37
CA VAL A 28 -12.43 12.31 -4.61
C VAL A 28 -11.00 12.23 -5.15
N SER A 29 -10.62 13.08 -6.10
CA SER A 29 -9.26 13.17 -6.64
C SER A 29 -8.23 13.50 -5.54
N ASP A 30 -8.57 14.43 -4.65
CA ASP A 30 -7.76 14.79 -3.49
C ASP A 30 -7.64 13.63 -2.51
N ALA A 31 -8.70 12.84 -2.30
CA ALA A 31 -8.64 11.64 -1.47
C ALA A 31 -7.64 10.61 -2.04
N VAL A 32 -7.73 10.30 -3.33
CA VAL A 32 -6.80 9.37 -4.00
C VAL A 32 -5.37 9.92 -3.94
N SER A 33 -5.20 11.23 -4.10
CA SER A 33 -3.91 11.91 -3.98
C SER A 33 -3.35 11.89 -2.56
N TYR A 34 -4.19 12.03 -1.54
CA TYR A 34 -3.79 11.94 -0.14
C TYR A 34 -3.31 10.54 0.22
N TYR A 35 -3.99 9.49 -0.25
CA TYR A 35 -3.64 8.08 -0.03
C TYR A 35 -2.68 7.49 -1.07
N ARG A 36 -2.00 8.33 -1.86
CA ARG A 36 -1.15 7.94 -3.01
C ARG A 36 -0.08 6.88 -2.74
N TYR A 37 0.37 6.71 -1.49
CA TYR A 37 1.38 5.71 -1.13
C TYR A 37 0.83 4.38 -0.61
N ARG A 38 -0.49 4.26 -0.41
CA ARG A 38 -1.12 3.01 0.05
C ARG A 38 -2.28 2.51 -0.82
N GLY A 39 -2.83 3.37 -1.68
CA GLY A 39 -4.08 3.12 -2.38
C GLY A 39 -5.27 3.54 -1.52
N ALA A 40 -6.33 4.01 -2.15
CA ALA A 40 -7.53 4.50 -1.47
C ALA A 40 -8.65 3.46 -1.59
N SER A 41 -9.13 2.94 -0.46
CA SER A 41 -10.38 2.18 -0.44
C SER A 41 -11.58 3.11 -0.61
N LEU A 42 -12.74 2.56 -1.01
CA LEU A 42 -13.97 3.36 -1.09
C LEU A 42 -14.31 4.02 0.26
N SER A 43 -14.15 3.29 1.37
CA SER A 43 -14.36 3.83 2.72
C SER A 43 -13.41 4.97 3.09
N SER A 44 -12.14 4.89 2.67
CA SER A 44 -11.16 5.95 2.87
C SER A 44 -11.49 7.19 2.04
N ILE A 45 -11.96 6.97 0.80
CA ILE A 45 -12.43 8.05 -0.08
C ILE A 45 -13.66 8.72 0.54
N ASP A 46 -14.66 7.95 0.96
CA ASP A 46 -15.87 8.48 1.60
C ASP A 46 -15.55 9.31 2.85
N SER A 47 -14.68 8.77 3.71
CA SER A 47 -14.27 9.45 4.95
C SER A 47 -13.52 10.75 4.67
N TYR A 48 -12.65 10.78 3.66
CA TYR A 48 -11.87 11.96 3.31
C TYR A 48 -12.69 13.01 2.56
N ALA A 49 -13.41 12.60 1.51
CA ALA A 49 -14.15 13.48 0.63
C ALA A 49 -15.46 13.96 1.27
N GLY A 50 -16.12 13.12 2.10
CA GLY A 50 -17.38 13.46 2.74
C GLY A 50 -17.28 14.60 3.75
N VAL A 51 -16.09 14.83 4.33
CA VAL A 51 -15.83 16.00 5.20
C VAL A 51 -15.60 17.28 4.40
N ARG A 52 -15.27 17.17 3.10
CA ARG A 52 -14.87 18.30 2.23
C ARG A 52 -15.95 18.70 1.22
N CYS A 53 -16.90 17.82 0.96
CA CYS A 53 -17.95 18.03 -0.02
C CYS A 53 -19.30 17.58 0.54
N SER A 54 -20.32 18.43 0.40
CA SER A 54 -21.69 18.12 0.77
C SER A 54 -22.37 17.27 -0.32
N GLY A 55 -23.20 16.31 0.10
CA GLY A 55 -24.00 15.51 -0.84
C GLY A 55 -23.21 14.44 -1.58
N LEU A 56 -22.01 14.07 -1.07
CA LEU A 56 -21.31 12.86 -1.47
C LEU A 56 -22.15 11.64 -1.10
N ASN A 57 -22.36 10.76 -2.06
CA ASN A 57 -22.98 9.45 -1.86
C ASN A 57 -22.26 8.42 -2.76
N ALA A 58 -22.65 7.15 -2.65
CA ALA A 58 -21.99 6.07 -3.38
C ALA A 58 -22.05 6.23 -4.90
N GLU A 59 -23.19 6.69 -5.44
CA GLU A 59 -23.38 6.91 -6.87
C GLU A 59 -22.44 7.99 -7.40
N LYS A 60 -22.44 9.18 -6.79
CA LYS A 60 -21.61 10.32 -7.20
C LYS A 60 -20.13 10.05 -7.00
N ARG A 61 -19.74 9.33 -5.93
CA ARG A 61 -18.37 8.86 -5.75
C ARG A 61 -17.95 7.96 -6.91
N ASN A 62 -18.79 6.98 -7.26
CA ASN A 62 -18.48 6.02 -8.32
C ASN A 62 -18.42 6.71 -9.70
N GLU A 63 -19.28 7.69 -9.96
CA GLU A 63 -19.21 8.54 -11.15
C GLU A 63 -17.88 9.30 -11.22
N ALA A 64 -17.49 9.98 -10.13
CA ALA A 64 -16.20 10.68 -10.05
C ALA A 64 -15.00 9.74 -10.25
N LEU A 65 -15.01 8.57 -9.64
CA LEU A 65 -13.95 7.57 -9.82
C LEU A 65 -13.89 7.03 -11.25
N SER A 66 -15.05 6.85 -11.90
CA SER A 66 -15.12 6.43 -13.30
C SER A 66 -14.56 7.52 -14.22
N HIS A 67 -14.89 8.78 -13.95
CA HIS A 67 -14.31 9.92 -14.66
C HIS A 67 -12.77 9.95 -14.51
N LEU A 68 -12.25 9.84 -13.28
CA LEU A 68 -10.81 9.80 -13.01
C LEU A 68 -10.11 8.60 -13.65
N HIS A 69 -10.80 7.46 -13.76
CA HIS A 69 -10.28 6.29 -14.45
C HIS A 69 -10.14 6.53 -15.96
N ASN A 70 -11.23 6.99 -16.58
CA ASN A 70 -11.30 7.24 -18.01
C ASN A 70 -10.36 8.37 -18.45
N SER A 71 -10.10 9.34 -17.57
CA SER A 71 -9.15 10.43 -17.83
C SER A 71 -7.68 10.05 -17.56
N GLY A 72 -7.39 8.80 -17.19
CA GLY A 72 -6.03 8.33 -16.89
C GLY A 72 -5.43 8.91 -15.61
N VAL A 73 -6.25 9.45 -14.70
CA VAL A 73 -5.76 10.04 -13.44
C VAL A 73 -5.59 8.97 -12.37
N ALA A 74 -6.55 8.05 -12.28
CA ALA A 74 -6.55 6.97 -11.33
C ALA A 74 -6.76 5.62 -12.01
N GLU A 75 -6.33 4.56 -11.35
CA GLU A 75 -6.63 3.19 -11.75
C GLU A 75 -7.10 2.39 -10.54
N LYS A 76 -8.06 1.49 -10.78
CA LYS A 76 -8.49 0.52 -9.78
C LYS A 76 -7.63 -0.73 -9.92
N ARG A 77 -7.09 -1.23 -8.82
CA ARG A 77 -6.48 -2.56 -8.74
C ARG A 77 -6.98 -3.25 -7.48
N GLY A 78 -7.59 -4.42 -7.63
CA GLY A 78 -8.31 -5.09 -6.56
C GLY A 78 -9.41 -4.19 -6.00
N THR A 79 -9.40 -3.96 -4.68
CA THR A 79 -10.40 -3.09 -4.03
C THR A 79 -9.95 -1.63 -3.90
N LEU A 80 -8.72 -1.32 -4.31
CA LEU A 80 -8.07 -0.04 -4.06
C LEU A 80 -7.93 0.81 -5.32
N TRP A 81 -7.94 2.12 -5.11
CA TRP A 81 -7.72 3.14 -6.14
C TRP A 81 -6.34 3.78 -5.99
N PHE A 82 -5.59 3.82 -7.09
CA PHE A 82 -4.23 4.33 -7.13
C PHE A 82 -4.11 5.48 -8.11
N LEU A 83 -3.22 6.44 -7.84
CA LEU A 83 -2.83 7.41 -8.86
C LEU A 83 -2.00 6.72 -9.94
N GLN A 84 -2.29 7.04 -11.20
CA GLN A 84 -1.41 6.65 -12.30
C GLN A 84 -0.06 7.37 -12.20
N PRO A 85 1.01 6.82 -12.81
CA PRO A 85 2.37 7.36 -12.69
C PRO A 85 2.50 8.85 -13.02
N GLU A 86 1.82 9.34 -14.06
CA GLU A 86 1.89 10.75 -14.45
C GLU A 86 1.19 11.67 -13.44
N SER A 87 -0.02 11.32 -13.00
CA SER A 87 -0.74 12.05 -11.94
C SER A 87 0.02 12.04 -10.61
N PHE A 88 0.71 10.96 -10.31
CA PHE A 88 1.54 10.84 -9.12
C PHE A 88 2.78 11.77 -9.13
N LYS A 89 3.32 12.12 -10.30
CA LYS A 89 4.45 13.08 -10.40
C LYS A 89 4.01 14.50 -10.09
N VAL A 90 2.78 14.86 -10.46
CA VAL A 90 2.24 16.22 -10.30
C VAL A 90 1.41 16.40 -9.04
N ALA A 91 1.09 15.32 -8.32
CA ALA A 91 0.35 15.36 -7.05
C ALA A 91 1.05 16.27 -6.03
N ARG A 92 0.30 17.23 -5.48
CA ARG A 92 0.78 18.20 -4.48
C ARG A 92 0.10 18.00 -3.14
N GLY A 93 0.63 18.66 -2.11
CA GLY A 93 0.05 18.64 -0.76
C GLY A 93 0.48 17.46 0.11
N SER A 94 -0.08 17.43 1.32
CA SER A 94 0.19 16.37 2.30
C SER A 94 -0.23 15.00 1.75
N ALA A 95 0.50 13.96 2.14
CA ALA A 95 0.11 12.57 1.95
C ALA A 95 -0.13 11.94 3.30
N TYR A 96 -0.96 10.91 3.32
CA TYR A 96 -0.88 9.91 4.36
C TYR A 96 0.48 9.22 4.27
N SER A 97 1.25 9.27 5.36
CA SER A 97 2.58 8.65 5.42
C SER A 97 2.47 7.14 5.15
N PRO A 98 3.38 6.56 4.34
CA PRO A 98 3.36 5.13 4.13
C PRO A 98 3.78 4.40 5.41
N ASP A 99 3.12 3.29 5.67
CA ASP A 99 3.37 2.39 6.78
C ASP A 99 3.55 0.97 6.26
N PHE A 100 4.33 0.17 6.99
CA PHE A 100 4.33 -1.28 6.78
C PHE A 100 3.05 -1.86 7.38
N GLN A 101 2.54 -2.91 6.74
CA GLN A 101 1.45 -3.74 7.24
C GLN A 101 2.02 -5.09 7.70
N ASP A 102 1.31 -5.78 8.59
CA ASP A 102 1.77 -7.06 9.14
C ASP A 102 2.06 -8.10 8.05
N MET A 103 1.24 -8.12 7.00
CA MET A 103 1.42 -9.03 5.85
C MET A 103 2.67 -8.72 5.03
N ASP A 104 3.22 -7.51 5.08
CA ASP A 104 4.45 -7.17 4.36
C ASP A 104 5.63 -7.99 4.86
N PHE A 105 5.71 -8.23 6.18
CA PHE A 105 6.80 -8.99 6.77
C PHE A 105 6.71 -10.47 6.39
N ALA A 106 5.49 -11.02 6.35
CA ALA A 106 5.25 -12.38 5.88
C ALA A 106 5.60 -12.54 4.40
N ILE A 107 5.27 -11.57 3.55
CA ILE A 107 5.65 -11.56 2.13
C ILE A 107 7.18 -11.52 1.98
N ALA A 108 7.87 -10.63 2.72
CA ALA A 108 9.33 -10.55 2.68
C ALA A 108 9.99 -11.86 3.14
N PHE A 109 9.46 -12.46 4.21
CA PHE A 109 9.91 -13.76 4.73
C PHE A 109 9.69 -14.88 3.71
N ALA A 110 8.56 -14.86 3.00
CA ALA A 110 8.27 -15.80 1.92
C ALA A 110 9.26 -15.67 0.75
N VAL A 111 9.58 -14.44 0.33
CA VAL A 111 10.63 -14.21 -0.70
C VAL A 111 11.98 -14.77 -0.23
N LEU A 112 12.37 -14.54 1.02
CA LEU A 112 13.61 -15.08 1.60
C LEU A 112 13.62 -16.61 1.63
N GLY A 113 12.48 -17.24 1.93
CA GLY A 113 12.33 -18.70 1.99
C GLY A 113 12.28 -19.38 0.61
N SER A 114 11.83 -18.67 -0.42
CA SER A 114 11.70 -19.21 -1.79
C SER A 114 13.01 -19.29 -2.58
N GLY A 115 14.08 -18.61 -2.14
CA GLY A 115 15.38 -18.59 -2.85
C GLY A 115 15.39 -17.72 -4.12
N ASP A 116 16.35 -17.97 -5.01
CA ASP A 116 16.65 -17.08 -6.15
C ASP A 116 15.61 -17.11 -7.28
N ASP A 117 14.80 -18.16 -7.39
CA ASP A 117 13.78 -18.31 -8.45
C ASP A 117 12.36 -18.18 -7.89
N CYS A 118 12.11 -17.19 -7.02
CA CYS A 118 10.80 -16.92 -6.43
C CYS A 118 9.87 -16.24 -7.45
N ASP A 119 9.09 -17.03 -8.18
CA ASP A 119 7.96 -16.54 -8.97
C ASP A 119 6.72 -16.30 -8.09
N LEU A 120 5.65 -15.78 -8.69
CA LEU A 120 4.42 -15.48 -7.95
C LEU A 120 3.77 -16.72 -7.30
N ARG A 121 3.83 -17.88 -7.96
CA ARG A 121 3.27 -19.14 -7.44
C ARG A 121 4.06 -19.62 -6.23
N LYS A 122 5.39 -19.62 -6.30
CA LYS A 122 6.28 -19.99 -5.19
C LYS A 122 6.18 -19.01 -4.03
N LEU A 123 6.06 -17.71 -4.31
CA LEU A 123 5.81 -16.70 -3.30
C LEU A 123 4.53 -17.02 -2.52
N ILE A 124 3.43 -17.27 -3.22
CA ILE A 124 2.13 -17.65 -2.62
C ILE A 124 2.28 -18.93 -1.79
N GLY A 125 2.91 -19.97 -2.34
CA GLY A 125 3.05 -21.23 -1.62
C GLY A 125 3.92 -21.13 -0.37
N THR A 126 4.99 -20.33 -0.42
CA THR A 126 5.85 -20.08 0.75
C THR A 126 5.14 -19.20 1.76
N PHE A 127 4.37 -18.20 1.32
CA PHE A 127 3.55 -17.38 2.18
C PHE A 127 2.52 -18.24 2.95
N ASP A 128 1.79 -19.13 2.27
CA ASP A 128 0.84 -20.04 2.92
C ASP A 128 1.54 -20.95 3.94
N PHE A 129 2.74 -21.45 3.61
CA PHE A 129 3.53 -22.21 4.58
C PHE A 129 3.86 -21.39 5.83
N VAL A 130 4.23 -20.11 5.67
CA VAL A 130 4.65 -19.21 6.77
C VAL A 130 3.48 -18.80 7.66
N VAL A 131 2.37 -18.33 7.08
CA VAL A 131 1.25 -17.74 7.84
C VAL A 131 -0.01 -18.60 7.89
N ARG A 132 -0.04 -19.75 7.22
CA ARG A 132 -1.18 -20.67 7.15
C ARG A 132 -2.47 -20.03 6.60
N THR A 133 -2.30 -19.09 5.68
CA THR A 133 -3.38 -18.44 4.94
C THR A 133 -2.88 -17.98 3.57
N LEU A 134 -3.80 -17.82 2.63
CA LEU A 134 -3.51 -17.22 1.33
C LEU A 134 -3.64 -15.70 1.42
N PRO A 135 -2.73 -14.93 0.81
CA PRO A 135 -2.86 -13.48 0.76
C PRO A 135 -4.00 -13.11 -0.19
N SER A 136 -4.66 -11.99 0.05
CA SER A 136 -5.48 -11.33 -0.96
C SER A 136 -4.60 -10.65 -2.02
N PHE A 137 -5.21 -10.30 -3.15
CA PHE A 137 -4.51 -9.52 -4.18
C PHE A 137 -4.00 -8.18 -3.63
N ASP A 138 -4.82 -7.46 -2.86
CA ASP A 138 -4.47 -6.14 -2.32
C ASP A 138 -3.29 -6.21 -1.34
N GLU A 139 -3.26 -7.23 -0.48
CA GLU A 139 -2.16 -7.47 0.45
C GLU A 139 -0.86 -7.77 -0.30
N LEU A 140 -0.91 -8.67 -1.29
CA LEU A 140 0.28 -9.06 -2.05
C LEU A 140 0.78 -7.91 -2.94
N TYR A 141 -0.11 -7.25 -3.67
CA TYR A 141 0.22 -6.13 -4.54
C TYR A 141 0.76 -4.93 -3.75
N GLY A 142 0.05 -4.55 -2.68
CA GLY A 142 0.45 -3.47 -1.79
C GLY A 142 1.77 -3.77 -1.07
N GLY A 143 1.88 -4.98 -0.51
CA GLY A 143 3.05 -5.42 0.24
C GLY A 143 4.30 -5.48 -0.63
N ILE A 144 4.24 -6.08 -1.82
CA ILE A 144 5.40 -6.11 -2.73
C ILE A 144 5.86 -4.70 -3.12
N ASN A 145 4.94 -3.78 -3.43
CA ASN A 145 5.34 -2.41 -3.77
C ASN A 145 5.95 -1.66 -2.57
N ARG A 146 5.44 -1.87 -1.35
CA ARG A 146 6.04 -1.34 -0.11
C ARG A 146 7.43 -1.93 0.16
N LEU A 147 7.59 -3.24 0.02
CA LEU A 147 8.86 -3.93 0.22
C LEU A 147 9.92 -3.53 -0.82
N VAL A 148 9.53 -3.33 -2.07
CA VAL A 148 10.41 -2.79 -3.11
C VAL A 148 10.81 -1.35 -2.80
N ALA A 149 9.86 -0.52 -2.40
CA ALA A 149 10.13 0.86 -2.00
C ALA A 149 11.07 0.95 -0.78
N ALA A 150 10.94 0.02 0.16
CA ALA A 150 11.79 -0.11 1.34
C ALA A 150 13.15 -0.77 1.05
N ARG A 151 13.41 -1.20 -0.19
CA ARG A 151 14.61 -1.96 -0.59
C ARG A 151 14.79 -3.24 0.22
N LEU A 152 13.70 -3.93 0.54
CA LEU A 152 13.73 -5.28 1.13
C LEU A 152 13.61 -6.34 0.04
N VAL A 153 12.80 -6.07 -0.99
CA VAL A 153 12.63 -6.93 -2.16
C VAL A 153 13.08 -6.18 -3.42
N LYS A 154 13.62 -6.90 -4.39
CA LYS A 154 13.82 -6.40 -5.76
C LYS A 154 13.13 -7.33 -6.75
N THR A 155 12.66 -6.78 -7.86
CA THR A 155 12.03 -7.54 -8.94
C THR A 155 12.96 -7.59 -10.13
N LYS A 156 13.20 -8.78 -10.69
CA LYS A 156 13.95 -8.97 -11.95
C LYS A 156 13.13 -9.88 -12.86
N ARG A 157 12.72 -9.35 -14.01
CA ARG A 157 11.76 -10.02 -14.93
C ARG A 157 10.46 -10.38 -14.19
N HIS A 158 10.22 -11.66 -13.93
CA HIS A 158 9.03 -12.17 -13.25
C HIS A 158 9.32 -12.78 -11.87
N TYR A 159 10.54 -12.59 -11.38
CA TYR A 159 11.01 -13.14 -10.11
C TYR A 159 11.19 -12.04 -9.06
N PHE A 160 10.91 -12.41 -7.81
CA PHE A 160 11.14 -11.63 -6.61
C PHE A 160 12.43 -12.12 -5.95
N HIS A 161 13.24 -11.19 -5.47
CA HIS A 161 14.47 -11.54 -4.77
C HIS A 161 14.58 -10.72 -3.50
N ALA A 162 15.05 -11.36 -2.44
CA ALA A 162 15.49 -10.65 -1.25
C ALA A 162 16.70 -9.78 -1.61
N THR A 163 16.76 -8.60 -1.02
CA THR A 163 17.95 -7.74 -1.06
C THR A 163 18.95 -8.18 0.02
N GLU A 164 20.18 -7.70 -0.08
CA GLU A 164 21.20 -7.91 0.96
C GLU A 164 20.73 -7.40 2.32
N LEU A 165 20.01 -6.26 2.35
CA LEU A 165 19.42 -5.73 3.58
C LEU A 165 18.41 -6.70 4.20
N ALA A 166 17.48 -7.22 3.40
CA ALA A 166 16.50 -8.19 3.89
C ALA A 166 17.18 -9.47 4.39
N SER A 167 18.15 -10.00 3.63
CA SER A 167 18.92 -11.18 4.02
C SER A 167 19.70 -10.97 5.31
N HIS A 168 20.33 -9.81 5.49
CA HIS A 168 21.03 -9.46 6.71
C HIS A 168 20.09 -9.44 7.92
N LEU A 169 18.98 -8.69 7.83
CA LEU A 169 17.99 -8.61 8.91
C LEU A 169 17.40 -9.98 9.26
N PHE A 170 17.15 -10.82 8.25
CA PHE A 170 16.66 -12.18 8.44
C PHE A 170 17.68 -13.09 9.14
N LEU A 171 18.95 -13.05 8.74
CA LEU A 171 20.00 -13.83 9.41
C LEU A 171 20.16 -13.39 10.87
N THR A 172 20.10 -12.09 11.15
CA THR A 172 20.08 -11.56 12.53
C THR A 172 18.85 -12.05 13.31
N ALA A 173 17.67 -12.08 12.69
CA ALA A 173 16.46 -12.63 13.30
C ALA A 173 16.63 -14.11 13.65
N LYS A 174 17.16 -14.93 12.72
CA LYS A 174 17.41 -16.37 12.95
C LYS A 174 18.42 -16.64 14.06
N GLN A 175 19.43 -15.78 14.22
CA GLN A 175 20.42 -15.92 15.29
C GLN A 175 19.82 -15.63 16.66
N THR A 176 18.86 -14.70 16.73
CA THR A 176 18.24 -14.24 17.98
C THR A 176 16.98 -15.02 18.36
N ALA A 177 16.29 -15.64 17.40
CA ALA A 177 15.07 -16.43 17.61
C ALA A 177 15.21 -17.85 17.04
N LYS A 178 15.47 -18.84 17.91
CA LYS A 178 15.82 -20.22 17.51
C LYS A 178 14.66 -21.22 17.51
N ASN A 179 13.53 -20.91 18.15
CA ASN A 179 12.57 -21.94 18.57
C ASN A 179 11.42 -22.18 17.59
N SER A 180 11.03 -21.20 16.78
CA SER A 180 9.95 -21.38 15.79
C SER A 180 10.04 -20.40 14.61
N MET A 181 9.35 -20.72 13.53
CA MET A 181 9.18 -19.81 12.38
C MET A 181 8.42 -18.53 12.78
N TYR A 182 7.47 -18.64 13.70
CA TYR A 182 6.74 -17.50 14.23
C TYR A 182 7.68 -16.55 15.00
N ASP A 183 8.55 -17.08 15.86
CA ASP A 183 9.54 -16.27 16.58
C ASP A 183 10.52 -15.58 15.63
N GLN A 184 10.94 -16.29 14.57
CA GLN A 184 11.80 -15.73 13.54
C GLN A 184 11.12 -14.61 12.76
N LEU A 185 9.84 -14.78 12.38
CA LEU A 185 9.06 -13.74 11.72
C LEU A 185 8.89 -12.53 12.64
N HIS A 186 8.55 -12.73 13.91
CA HIS A 186 8.39 -11.65 14.88
C HIS A 186 9.71 -10.90 15.12
N ALA A 187 10.83 -11.61 15.28
CA ALA A 187 12.15 -11.01 15.41
C ALA A 187 12.53 -10.21 14.14
N PHE A 188 12.24 -10.76 12.95
CA PHE A 188 12.46 -10.08 11.68
C PHE A 188 11.63 -8.79 11.57
N THR A 189 10.34 -8.84 11.90
CA THR A 189 9.45 -7.67 11.94
C THR A 189 10.02 -6.57 12.83
N ARG A 190 10.46 -6.91 14.04
CA ARG A 190 11.08 -5.94 14.97
C ARG A 190 12.34 -5.28 14.41
N LEU A 191 13.18 -6.06 13.72
CA LEU A 191 14.40 -5.54 13.11
C LEU A 191 14.09 -4.63 11.92
N VAL A 192 13.16 -5.01 11.05
CA VAL A 192 12.71 -4.17 9.92
C VAL A 192 12.14 -2.86 10.43
N LEU A 193 11.38 -2.90 11.52
CA LEU A 193 10.77 -1.73 12.14
C LEU A 193 11.73 -0.91 13.03
N CYS A 194 13.02 -1.27 13.19
CA CYS A 194 13.90 -0.46 14.03
C CYS A 194 13.99 0.97 13.48
N PRO A 195 13.68 2.01 14.30
CA PRO A 195 13.89 3.40 13.89
C PRO A 195 15.37 3.72 13.61
N CYS A 196 16.29 2.93 14.18
CA CYS A 196 17.72 3.07 14.06
C CYS A 196 18.29 2.54 12.72
N CYS A 197 18.16 1.23 12.51
CA CYS A 197 18.83 0.48 11.45
C CYS A 197 17.88 -0.28 10.53
N GLY A 198 16.57 -0.22 10.81
CA GLY A 198 15.53 -0.88 10.04
C GLY A 198 15.29 -0.22 8.69
N ALA A 199 14.47 -0.88 7.87
CA ALA A 199 14.17 -0.42 6.52
C ALA A 199 13.37 0.89 6.55
N LYS A 200 13.70 1.81 5.64
CA LYS A 200 13.06 3.13 5.57
C LYS A 200 12.00 3.15 4.47
N LEU A 201 10.74 3.22 4.86
CA LEU A 201 9.62 3.40 3.95
C LEU A 201 9.21 4.88 3.90
N LYS A 202 9.77 5.65 2.96
CA LYS A 202 9.50 7.09 2.83
C LYS A 202 8.41 7.41 1.81
N ARG A 203 8.36 6.63 0.73
CA ARG A 203 7.49 6.83 -0.43
C ARG A 203 7.29 5.49 -1.13
N VAL A 204 6.06 5.17 -1.48
CA VAL A 204 5.73 3.98 -2.29
C VAL A 204 5.35 4.44 -3.69
N THR A 205 5.86 3.74 -4.70
CA THR A 205 5.45 3.94 -6.09
C THR A 205 5.03 2.60 -6.68
N TRP A 206 3.90 2.58 -7.36
CA TRP A 206 3.24 1.39 -7.90
C TRP A 206 3.91 0.89 -9.19
N ARG A 207 5.15 0.42 -9.07
CA ARG A 207 6.00 0.04 -10.23
C ARG A 207 5.90 -1.43 -10.56
N VAL A 208 5.61 -2.28 -9.57
CA VAL A 208 5.54 -3.72 -9.78
C VAL A 208 4.20 -4.05 -10.44
N GLN A 209 4.25 -4.61 -11.63
CA GLN A 209 3.07 -4.94 -12.44
C GLN A 209 2.62 -6.38 -12.17
N ILE A 210 1.88 -6.59 -11.09
CA ILE A 210 1.11 -7.81 -10.84
C ILE A 210 -0.35 -7.49 -11.18
N THR A 211 -0.91 -8.20 -12.16
CA THR A 211 -2.32 -8.09 -12.52
C THR A 211 -3.14 -9.08 -11.70
N GLU A 212 -4.43 -8.78 -11.50
CA GLU A 212 -5.35 -9.70 -10.81
C GLU A 212 -5.45 -11.06 -11.52
N GLU A 213 -5.39 -11.07 -12.85
CA GLU A 213 -5.34 -12.29 -13.66
C GLU A 213 -4.09 -13.12 -13.36
N LYS A 214 -2.89 -12.51 -13.38
CA LYS A 214 -1.64 -13.21 -13.06
C LYS A 214 -1.66 -13.78 -11.64
N PHE A 215 -2.20 -13.03 -10.70
CA PHE A 215 -2.37 -13.47 -9.32
C PHE A 215 -3.36 -14.64 -9.21
N SER A 216 -4.51 -14.54 -9.87
CA SER A 216 -5.54 -15.60 -9.88
C SER A 216 -5.03 -16.89 -10.52
N ASN A 217 -4.28 -16.79 -11.62
CA ASN A 217 -3.64 -17.93 -12.27
C ASN A 217 -2.59 -18.57 -11.36
N ALA A 218 -1.73 -17.78 -10.71
CA ALA A 218 -0.74 -18.30 -9.77
C ALA A 218 -1.38 -18.99 -8.56
N LEU A 219 -2.49 -18.45 -8.02
CA LEU A 219 -3.28 -19.11 -6.98
C LEU A 219 -3.88 -20.43 -7.45
N HIS A 220 -4.42 -20.46 -8.67
CA HIS A 220 -4.97 -21.66 -9.27
C HIS A 220 -3.90 -22.75 -9.41
N ASP A 221 -2.75 -22.42 -9.99
CA ASP A 221 -1.63 -23.34 -10.19
C ASP A 221 -1.05 -23.86 -8.87
N TYR A 222 -1.02 -23.01 -7.84
CA TYR A 222 -0.62 -23.43 -6.50
C TYR A 222 -1.60 -24.45 -5.90
N ARG A 223 -2.90 -24.17 -5.93
CA ARG A 223 -3.94 -25.09 -5.43
C ARG A 223 -4.02 -26.38 -6.22
N ALA A 224 -3.76 -26.34 -7.53
CA ALA A 224 -3.74 -27.53 -8.38
C ALA A 224 -2.67 -28.54 -7.94
N SER A 225 -1.56 -28.07 -7.34
CA SER A 225 -0.50 -28.94 -6.80
C SER A 225 -0.79 -29.59 -5.45
N TRP A 226 -1.99 -29.37 -4.88
CA TRP A 226 -2.45 -30.09 -3.67
C TRP A 226 -3.10 -31.44 -3.99
N LYS A 227 -3.38 -31.70 -5.27
CA LYS A 227 -3.89 -32.97 -5.78
C LYS A 227 -2.75 -33.91 -6.10
#